data_AF-A0A8X6UBH7-F1
#
_entry.id   AF-A0A8X6UBH7-F1
#
_cell.length_a   1.000
_cell.length_b   1.000
_cell.length_c   1.000
_cell.angle_alpha   90.00
_cell.angle_beta   90.00
_cell.angle_gamma   90.00
#
_symmetry.space_group_name_H-M   'P 1'
#
loop_
_entity.id
_entity.type
_entity.pdbx_description
1 polymer ?
#
loop_
_entity_poly.entity_id
_entity_poly.type
_entity_poly.pdbx_seq_one_letter_code
_entity_poly.pdbx_strand_id
1 'polypeptide(L)'
;MRLISFSRVTTERILFTNSCFATFLSFSFSFFPSILEMRKEKSRDAARSRRGKENYEFYELAKLLPLPAAITTQLDKASIIRLSISYLKLRDFIAHGDPPWGRDTSPKPIKGECLLSCS
;
A
#
# COMPACT_ATOMS: atom_id res chain seq x y z
N MET A 1 63.29 -40.19 -11.37
CA MET A 1 61.91 -39.78 -11.02
C MET A 1 61.92 -38.26 -10.77
N ARG A 2 62.14 -37.44 -11.81
CA ARG A 2 61.12 -36.77 -12.65
C ARG A 2 59.99 -36.08 -11.86
N LEU A 3 60.30 -34.83 -11.49
CA LEU A 3 59.49 -33.60 -11.57
C LEU A 3 58.31 -33.36 -10.61
N ILE A 4 58.49 -32.24 -9.90
CA ILE A 4 57.69 -31.55 -8.88
C ILE A 4 56.49 -30.79 -9.51
N SER A 5 55.74 -31.39 -10.44
CA SER A 5 54.79 -30.60 -11.28
C SER A 5 53.31 -30.96 -11.13
N PHE A 6 52.85 -31.49 -9.99
CA PHE A 6 51.42 -31.79 -9.79
C PHE A 6 50.62 -30.71 -9.02
N SER A 7 51.26 -29.64 -8.53
CA SER A 7 50.56 -28.57 -7.78
C SER A 7 50.37 -27.25 -8.55
N ARG A 8 50.71 -27.19 -9.85
CA ARG A 8 50.73 -25.93 -10.62
C ARG A 8 49.85 -25.93 -11.87
N VAL A 9 48.79 -26.75 -11.89
CA VAL A 9 47.82 -26.78 -13.02
C VAL A 9 46.37 -26.53 -12.55
N THR A 10 46.09 -26.55 -11.24
CA THR A 10 44.76 -26.24 -10.70
C THR A 10 44.58 -24.76 -10.32
N THR A 11 45.65 -24.01 -10.06
CA THR A 11 45.58 -22.60 -9.63
C THR A 11 45.30 -21.62 -10.79
N GLU A 12 45.76 -21.92 -12.01
CA GLU A 12 45.60 -21.03 -13.16
C GLU A 12 44.15 -21.03 -13.72
N ARG A 13 43.44 -22.16 -13.61
CA ARG A 13 42.03 -22.29 -14.08
C ARG A 13 41.02 -21.64 -13.13
N ILE A 14 41.30 -21.62 -11.84
CA ILE A 14 40.43 -21.04 -10.80
C ILE A 14 40.53 -19.51 -10.83
N LEU A 15 41.68 -18.94 -11.17
CA LEU A 15 41.84 -17.48 -11.27
C LEU A 15 41.10 -16.89 -12.49
N PHE A 16 40.96 -17.65 -13.58
CA PHE A 16 40.21 -17.19 -14.77
C PHE A 16 38.69 -17.14 -14.53
N THR A 17 38.15 -18.13 -13.81
CA THR A 17 36.74 -18.12 -13.38
C THR A 17 36.47 -17.10 -12.27
N ASN A 18 37.40 -16.89 -11.32
CA ASN A 18 37.25 -15.85 -10.29
C ASN A 18 37.30 -14.43 -10.87
N SER A 19 38.13 -14.15 -11.88
CA SER A 19 38.15 -12.84 -12.54
C SER A 19 36.87 -12.55 -13.34
N CYS A 20 36.35 -13.56 -14.05
CA CYS A 20 35.09 -13.47 -14.78
C CYS A 20 33.86 -13.37 -13.82
N PHE A 21 33.89 -14.09 -12.69
CA PHE A 21 32.85 -14.03 -11.67
C PHE A 21 32.86 -12.69 -10.90
N ALA A 22 34.04 -12.17 -10.54
CA ALA A 22 34.19 -10.89 -9.86
C ALA A 22 33.80 -9.70 -10.74
N THR A 23 34.05 -9.76 -12.05
CA THR A 23 33.60 -8.75 -13.02
C THR A 23 32.10 -8.85 -13.28
N PHE A 24 31.51 -10.05 -13.35
CA PHE A 24 30.07 -10.24 -13.45
C PHE A 24 29.32 -9.75 -12.19
N LEU A 25 29.86 -10.01 -10.99
CA LEU A 25 29.31 -9.51 -9.73
C LEU A 25 29.47 -7.98 -9.59
N SER A 26 30.60 -7.40 -10.02
CA SER A 26 30.82 -5.95 -9.98
C SER A 26 29.98 -5.18 -11.01
N PHE A 27 29.77 -5.77 -12.19
CA PHE A 27 28.89 -5.24 -13.24
C PHE A 27 27.41 -5.34 -12.85
N SER A 28 27.01 -6.44 -12.20
CA SER A 28 25.68 -6.59 -11.60
C SER A 28 25.47 -5.62 -10.43
N PHE A 29 26.44 -5.49 -9.52
CA PHE A 29 26.35 -4.59 -8.36
C PHE A 29 26.31 -3.10 -8.72
N SER A 30 26.83 -2.70 -9.88
CA SER A 30 26.81 -1.30 -10.35
C SER A 30 25.63 -0.96 -11.26
N PHE A 31 24.97 -1.96 -11.87
CA PHE A 31 23.78 -1.77 -12.72
C PHE A 31 22.46 -1.93 -11.95
N PHE A 32 22.44 -2.74 -10.87
CA PHE A 32 21.28 -2.90 -9.99
C PHE A 32 20.89 -1.68 -9.11
N PRO A 33 21.78 -0.75 -8.71
CA PRO A 33 21.40 0.38 -7.86
C PRO A 33 20.40 1.29 -8.60
N SER A 34 20.63 1.59 -9.87
CA SER A 34 19.81 2.52 -10.66
C SER A 34 18.38 2.00 -10.91
N ILE A 35 18.22 0.69 -11.17
CA ILE A 35 16.89 0.08 -11.37
C ILE A 35 16.12 -0.07 -10.04
N LEU A 36 16.80 -0.40 -8.93
CA LEU A 36 16.17 -0.45 -7.61
C LEU A 36 15.79 0.96 -7.12
N GLU A 37 16.64 1.95 -7.32
CA GLU A 37 16.35 3.37 -7.05
C GLU A 37 15.15 3.84 -7.89
N MET A 38 15.11 3.54 -9.19
CA MET A 38 13.98 3.89 -10.05
C MET A 38 12.67 3.18 -9.64
N ARG A 39 12.73 1.91 -9.20
CA ARG A 39 11.56 1.19 -8.68
C ARG A 39 11.07 1.76 -7.34
N LYS A 40 11.99 2.16 -6.46
CA LYS A 40 11.67 2.84 -5.20
C LYS A 40 11.08 4.23 -5.44
N GLU A 41 11.60 4.97 -6.42
CA GLU A 41 11.06 6.28 -6.82
C GLU A 41 9.62 6.12 -7.34
N LYS A 42 9.37 5.16 -8.24
CA LYS A 42 8.02 4.87 -8.73
C LYS A 42 7.04 4.48 -7.61
N SER A 43 7.49 3.72 -6.62
CA SER A 43 6.68 3.37 -5.45
C SER A 43 6.38 4.60 -4.59
N ARG A 44 7.37 5.48 -4.38
CA ARG A 44 7.19 6.76 -3.68
C ARG A 44 6.18 7.66 -4.39
N ASP A 45 6.29 7.80 -5.71
CA ASP A 45 5.37 8.58 -6.51
C ASP A 45 3.96 7.98 -6.51
N ALA A 46 3.83 6.65 -6.62
CA ALA A 46 2.54 5.98 -6.48
C ALA A 46 1.91 6.23 -5.11
N ALA A 47 2.69 6.18 -4.02
CA ALA A 47 2.22 6.47 -2.68
C ALA A 47 1.82 7.95 -2.52
N ARG A 48 2.58 8.90 -3.09
CA ARG A 48 2.26 10.32 -3.07
C ARG A 48 1.00 10.62 -3.88
N SER A 49 0.88 10.03 -5.07
CA SER A 49 -0.32 10.15 -5.92
C SER A 49 -1.56 9.64 -5.19
N ARG A 50 -1.47 8.47 -4.54
CA ARG A 50 -2.59 7.92 -3.74
C ARG A 50 -2.98 8.85 -2.59
N ARG A 51 -2.01 9.35 -1.81
CA ARG A 51 -2.27 10.31 -0.71
C ARG A 51 -2.86 11.63 -1.22
N GLY A 52 -2.36 12.13 -2.35
CA GLY A 52 -2.85 13.36 -2.97
C GLY A 52 -4.29 13.23 -3.48
N LYS A 53 -4.59 12.13 -4.18
CA LYS A 53 -5.95 11.83 -4.66
C LYS A 53 -6.93 11.70 -3.50
N GLU A 54 -6.55 10.95 -2.47
CA GLU A 54 -7.36 10.85 -1.26
C GLU A 54 -7.63 12.24 -0.69
N ASN A 55 -6.61 13.06 -0.42
CA ASN A 55 -6.81 14.40 0.11
C ASN A 55 -7.76 15.25 -0.74
N TYR A 56 -7.63 15.20 -2.07
CA TYR A 56 -8.54 15.88 -2.99
C TYR A 56 -9.99 15.44 -2.78
N GLU A 57 -10.26 14.14 -2.79
CA GLU A 57 -11.62 13.61 -2.55
C GLU A 57 -12.18 14.03 -1.19
N PHE A 58 -11.34 14.09 -0.15
CA PHE A 58 -11.75 14.58 1.17
C PHE A 58 -12.17 16.05 1.16
N TYR A 59 -11.43 16.90 0.44
CA TYR A 59 -11.79 18.31 0.29
C TYR A 59 -13.05 18.49 -0.56
N GLU A 60 -13.20 17.72 -1.64
CA GLU A 60 -14.44 17.74 -2.44
C GLU A 60 -15.65 17.33 -1.62
N LEU A 61 -15.53 16.26 -0.81
CA LEU A 61 -16.58 15.87 0.13
C LEU A 61 -16.93 16.99 1.11
N ALA A 62 -15.92 17.66 1.68
CA ALA A 62 -16.13 18.75 2.63
C ALA A 62 -16.90 19.94 2.02
N LYS A 63 -16.75 20.19 0.70
CA LYS A 63 -17.51 21.25 -0.01
C LYS A 63 -18.98 20.91 -0.20
N LEU A 64 -19.35 19.62 -0.19
CA LEU A 64 -20.73 19.15 -0.35
C LEU A 64 -21.54 19.22 0.96
N LEU A 65 -20.87 19.39 2.10
CA LEU A 65 -21.56 19.58 3.37
C LEU A 65 -22.31 20.93 3.37
N PRO A 66 -23.46 21.04 4.04
CA PRO A 66 -24.21 22.29 4.19
C PRO A 66 -23.52 23.23 5.19
N LEU A 67 -22.23 23.53 4.97
CA LEU A 67 -21.39 24.35 5.82
C LEU A 67 -20.63 25.37 4.94
N PRO A 68 -20.40 26.61 5.44
CA PRO A 68 -19.60 27.59 4.72
C PRO A 68 -18.17 27.09 4.43
N ALA A 69 -17.67 27.35 3.23
CA ALA A 69 -16.32 26.92 2.80
C ALA A 69 -15.18 27.43 3.72
N ALA A 70 -15.39 28.58 4.37
CA ALA A 70 -14.44 29.14 5.34
C ALA A 70 -14.22 28.23 6.57
N ILE A 71 -15.21 27.40 6.92
CA ILE A 71 -15.15 26.49 8.07
C ILE A 71 -14.68 25.10 7.62
N THR A 72 -15.14 24.63 6.46
CA THR A 72 -14.83 23.27 5.97
C THR A 72 -13.35 23.08 5.61
N THR A 73 -12.65 24.16 5.28
CA THR A 73 -11.20 24.16 5.03
C THR A 73 -10.36 23.96 6.30
N GLN A 74 -10.90 24.25 7.48
CA GLN A 74 -10.22 24.08 8.77
C GLN A 74 -10.55 22.75 9.46
N LEU A 75 -11.51 21.98 8.92
CA LEU A 75 -11.90 20.70 9.49
C LEU A 75 -10.80 19.66 9.28
N ASP A 76 -10.51 18.91 10.34
CA ASP A 76 -9.66 17.74 10.24
C ASP A 76 -10.36 16.61 9.47
N LYS A 77 -9.54 15.73 8.89
CA LYS A 77 -9.97 14.65 8.01
C LYS A 77 -10.95 13.68 8.70
N ALA A 78 -10.81 13.46 10.00
CA ALA A 78 -11.72 12.59 10.75
C ALA A 78 -13.07 13.26 11.01
N SER A 79 -13.07 14.55 11.34
CA SER A 79 -14.30 15.32 11.50
C SER A 79 -15.10 15.44 10.19
N ILE A 80 -14.45 15.62 9.04
CA ILE A 80 -15.14 15.60 7.72
C ILE A 80 -15.96 14.31 7.56
N ILE A 81 -15.39 13.14 7.92
CA ILE A 81 -16.09 11.85 7.84
C ILE A 81 -17.22 11.75 8.85
N ARG A 82 -16.96 12.10 10.11
CA ARG A 82 -17.98 12.03 11.18
C ARG A 82 -19.18 12.91 10.86
N LEU A 83 -18.95 14.12 10.35
CA LEU A 83 -20.00 15.05 9.94
C LEU A 83 -20.74 14.55 8.70
N SER A 84 -20.03 14.05 7.69
CA SER A 84 -20.66 13.43 6.50
C SER A 84 -21.61 12.29 6.87
N ILE A 85 -21.16 11.37 7.72
CA ILE A 85 -21.97 10.23 8.18
C ILE A 85 -23.19 10.74 8.95
N SER A 86 -22.98 11.70 9.87
CA SER A 86 -24.07 12.27 10.67
C SER A 86 -25.10 12.99 9.81
N TYR A 87 -24.65 13.70 8.77
CA TYR A 87 -25.51 14.40 7.82
C TYR A 87 -26.41 13.43 7.03
N LEU A 88 -25.84 12.33 6.52
CA LEU A 88 -26.63 11.30 5.83
C LEU A 88 -27.64 10.64 6.76
N LYS A 89 -27.22 10.27 7.98
CA LYS A 89 -28.12 9.69 8.99
C LYS A 89 -29.26 10.64 9.37
N LEU A 90 -28.97 11.93 9.51
CA LEU A 90 -29.98 12.95 9.80
C LEU A 90 -30.95 13.10 8.63
N ARG A 91 -30.46 13.12 7.39
CA ARG A 91 -31.29 13.22 6.19
C ARG A 91 -32.23 12.02 6.07
N ASP A 92 -31.73 10.81 6.31
CA ASP A 92 -32.54 9.60 6.33
C ASP A 92 -33.59 9.63 7.45
N PHE A 93 -33.22 10.13 8.63
CA PHE A 93 -34.14 10.31 9.75
C PHE A 93 -35.25 11.31 9.43
N ILE A 94 -34.92 12.45 8.81
CA ILE A 94 -35.92 13.44 8.37
C ILE A 94 -36.84 12.86 7.30
N ALA A 95 -36.31 12.00 6.41
CA ALA A 95 -37.08 11.42 5.31
C ALA A 95 -38.01 10.26 5.73
N HIS A 96 -37.59 9.41 6.68
CA HIS A 96 -38.30 8.19 7.07
C HIS A 96 -38.91 8.24 8.48
N GLY A 97 -38.52 9.21 9.32
CA GLY A 97 -39.00 9.36 10.69
C GLY A 97 -38.39 8.38 11.71
N ASP A 98 -37.73 7.32 11.26
CA ASP A 98 -37.14 6.30 12.13
C ASP A 98 -35.63 6.50 12.35
N PRO A 99 -35.15 6.51 13.60
CA PRO A 99 -33.74 6.69 13.89
C PRO A 99 -32.90 5.49 13.44
N PRO A 100 -31.79 5.70 12.70
CA PRO A 100 -30.97 4.62 12.19
C PRO A 100 -30.28 3.80 13.28
N TRP A 101 -30.08 4.35 14.48
CA TRP A 101 -29.55 3.60 15.63
C TRP A 101 -30.55 2.61 16.25
N GLY A 102 -31.82 2.63 15.84
CA GLY A 102 -32.84 1.66 16.24
C GLY A 102 -32.96 0.44 15.30
N ARG A 103 -32.28 0.42 14.15
CA ARG A 103 -32.45 -0.62 13.12
C ARG A 103 -31.55 -1.85 13.29
N ASP A 104 -30.58 -1.79 14.19
CA ASP A 104 -29.50 -2.80 14.31
C ASP A 104 -29.51 -3.63 15.61
N THR A 105 -30.59 -3.64 16.42
CA THR A 105 -30.67 -4.52 17.60
C THR A 105 -31.35 -5.87 17.36
N SER A 106 -31.74 -6.21 16.12
CA SER A 106 -32.18 -7.57 15.80
C SER A 106 -31.17 -8.23 14.85
N PRO A 107 -30.43 -9.27 15.29
CA PRO A 107 -29.69 -10.13 14.37
C PRO A 107 -30.70 -10.70 13.37
N LYS A 108 -30.59 -10.34 12.09
CA LYS A 108 -31.31 -11.08 11.05
C LYS A 108 -30.66 -12.46 10.99
N PRO A 109 -31.40 -13.56 11.23
CA PRO A 109 -30.81 -14.89 11.19
C PRO A 109 -30.27 -15.15 9.79
N ILE A 110 -28.96 -15.27 9.69
CA ILE A 110 -28.26 -15.70 8.49
C ILE A 110 -28.55 -17.20 8.35
N LYS A 111 -29.64 -17.56 7.66
CA LYS A 111 -29.87 -18.94 7.25
C LYS A 111 -28.83 -19.28 6.18
N GLY A 112 -27.81 -20.03 6.55
CA GLY A 112 -26.81 -20.55 5.62
C GLY A 112 -25.47 -20.82 6.28
N GLU A 113 -25.45 -21.76 7.22
CA GLU A 113 -24.22 -22.43 7.62
C GLU A 113 -23.56 -23.07 6.40
N CYS A 114 -22.25 -22.91 6.27
CA CYS A 114 -21.40 -23.99 5.77
C CYS A 114 -20.22 -24.11 6.73
N LEU A 115 -20.52 -24.71 7.87
CA LEU A 115 -19.54 -25.24 8.80
C LEU A 115 -18.86 -26.43 8.08
N LEU A 116 -17.74 -26.18 7.42
CA LEU A 116 -16.90 -27.23 6.85
C LEU A 116 -15.43 -26.96 7.17
N SER A 117 -15.08 -27.52 8.33
CA SER A 117 -13.85 -28.24 8.66
C SER A 117 -12.51 -27.52 8.48
N CYS A 118 -11.93 -27.12 9.61
CA CYS A 118 -10.51 -27.33 9.87
C CYS A 118 -10.36 -27.89 11.29
N SER A 119 -10.30 -29.22 11.37
CA SER A 119 -9.64 -29.99 12.42
C SER A 119 -8.91 -31.13 11.74
#